data_AF-A0A1V4HS55-F1
#
_entry.id   AF-A0A1V4HS55-F1
#
_cell.length_a   1.000
_cell.length_b   1.000
_cell.length_c   1.000
_cell.angle_alpha   90.00
_cell.angle_beta   90.00
_cell.angle_gamma   90.00
#
_symmetry.space_group_name_H-M   'P 1'
#
loop_
_entity.id
_entity.type
_entity.pdbx_description
1 polymer ?
#
loop_
_entity_poly.entity_id
_entity_poly.type
_entity_poly.pdbx_seq_one_letter_code
_entity_poly.pdbx_strand_id
1 'polypeptide(L)'
;MKEKNREDAWTDSHDSVLAETVLRHIKTGSTQLAAFEQTGLKLNRTAAACGFRWNKELRKQYHNDINEAKLFRVKQKEQKREVFVTFLKTQENNGNHYLDAFNQIIKIAREQAQKFDQLLSENAKLNFEIMELKKHKESANTQTINRDFGAEDIQAFLKIMSRARNLTSLDLNV
;
A
#
# COMPACT_ATOMS: atom_id res chain seq x y z
N MET A 1 -10.64 -10.12 -43.78
CA MET A 1 -9.19 -9.80 -43.76
C MET A 1 -9.07 -8.33 -44.11
N LYS A 2 -8.52 -7.47 -43.25
CA LYS A 2 -8.33 -6.05 -43.58
C LYS A 2 -7.18 -5.97 -44.59
N GLU A 3 -7.49 -5.61 -45.83
CA GLU A 3 -6.48 -5.32 -46.85
C GLU A 3 -5.52 -4.26 -46.31
N LYS A 4 -4.26 -4.65 -46.15
CA LYS A 4 -3.19 -3.71 -45.80
C LYS A 4 -2.75 -3.03 -47.09
N ASN A 5 -3.52 -2.05 -47.54
CA ASN A 5 -3.13 -1.20 -48.66
C ASN A 5 -1.77 -0.56 -48.34
N ARG A 6 -0.83 -0.74 -49.27
CA ARG A 6 0.51 -0.18 -49.17
C ARG A 6 0.41 1.31 -49.50
N GLU A 7 0.44 2.16 -48.49
CA GLU A 7 0.58 3.59 -48.69
C GLU A 7 2.02 3.95 -49.06
N ASP A 8 2.30 3.97 -50.36
CA ASP A 8 3.65 4.19 -50.87
C ASP A 8 4.14 5.64 -50.72
N ALA A 9 3.22 6.62 -50.66
CA ALA A 9 3.58 8.02 -50.54
C ALA A 9 3.63 8.48 -49.07
N TRP A 10 4.64 9.29 -48.74
CA TRP A 10 4.68 10.07 -47.51
C TRP A 10 3.87 11.36 -47.71
N THR A 11 3.11 11.75 -46.69
CA THR A 11 2.34 13.00 -46.69
C THR A 11 2.95 13.96 -45.67
N ASP A 12 2.68 15.25 -45.80
CA ASP A 12 3.19 16.26 -44.86
C ASP A 12 2.68 16.02 -43.43
N SER A 13 1.49 15.43 -43.28
CA SER A 13 0.96 14.99 -41.99
C SER A 13 1.82 13.88 -41.37
N HIS A 14 2.22 12.88 -42.16
CA HIS A 14 3.12 11.82 -41.71
C HIS A 14 4.48 12.38 -41.27
N ASP A 15 5.02 13.33 -42.04
CA ASP A 15 6.29 13.99 -41.74
C ASP A 15 6.20 14.85 -40.47
N SER A 16 5.10 15.57 -40.28
CA SER A 16 4.84 16.37 -39.07
C SER A 16 4.82 15.48 -37.82
N VAL A 17 4.12 14.35 -37.86
CA VAL A 17 4.04 13.39 -36.73
C VAL A 17 5.42 12.78 -36.43
N LEU A 18 6.19 12.44 -37.47
CA LEU A 18 7.55 11.91 -37.33
C LEU A 18 8.48 12.96 -36.72
N ALA A 19 8.46 14.20 -37.21
CA ALA A 19 9.30 15.28 -36.70
C ALA A 19 8.99 15.61 -35.25
N GLU A 20 7.72 15.76 -34.90
CA GLU A 20 7.30 16.04 -33.52
C GLU A 20 7.77 14.94 -32.55
N THR A 21 7.57 13.68 -32.92
CA THR A 21 7.94 12.53 -32.08
C THR A 21 9.46 12.46 -31.92
N VAL A 22 10.24 12.65 -32.98
CA VAL A 22 11.71 12.63 -32.90
C VAL A 22 12.25 13.80 -32.09
N LEU A 23 11.77 15.02 -32.31
CA LEU A 23 12.19 16.20 -31.54
C LEU A 23 11.86 16.06 -30.05
N ARG A 24 10.70 15.48 -29.72
CA ARG A 24 10.32 15.16 -28.35
C ARG A 24 11.31 14.20 -27.69
N HIS A 25 11.67 13.10 -28.36
CA HIS A 25 12.67 12.15 -27.85
C HIS A 25 14.04 12.79 -27.67
N ILE A 26 14.43 13.72 -28.54
CA ILE A 26 15.68 14.49 -28.39
C ILE A 26 15.63 15.37 -27.13
N LYS A 27 14.51 16.08 -26.89
CA LYS A 27 14.32 16.93 -25.70
C LYS A 27 14.37 16.12 -24.41
N THR A 28 13.71 14.95 -24.37
CA THR A 28 13.65 14.09 -23.18
C THR A 28 14.91 13.25 -22.98
N GLY A 29 15.78 13.14 -23.99
CA GLY A 29 17.02 12.38 -23.92
C GLY A 29 16.87 10.88 -24.25
N SER A 30 15.74 10.49 -24.84
CA SER A 30 15.54 9.14 -25.39
C SER A 30 16.24 8.95 -26.74
N THR A 31 16.19 7.74 -27.31
CA THR A 31 16.87 7.40 -28.56
C THR A 31 15.99 7.68 -29.78
N GLN A 32 16.63 7.96 -30.93
CA GLN A 32 15.92 8.10 -32.20
C GLN A 32 15.26 6.79 -32.64
N LEU A 33 15.87 5.64 -32.32
CA LEU A 33 15.29 4.31 -32.60
C LEU A 33 13.94 4.14 -31.90
N ALA A 34 13.84 4.53 -30.62
CA ALA A 34 12.57 4.50 -29.88
C ALA A 34 11.53 5.44 -30.50
N ALA A 35 11.95 6.62 -30.98
CA ALA A 35 11.06 7.55 -31.68
C ALA A 35 10.54 6.95 -33.01
N PHE A 36 11.39 6.24 -33.76
CA PHE A 36 11.01 5.60 -35.02
C PHE A 36 10.10 4.40 -34.81
N GLU A 37 10.31 3.62 -33.76
CA GLU A 37 9.42 2.53 -33.37
C GLU A 37 8.03 3.08 -33.01
N GLN A 38 7.99 4.11 -32.15
CA GLN A 38 6.74 4.76 -31.77
C GLN A 38 6.00 5.36 -32.96
N THR A 39 6.72 6.04 -33.86
CA THR A 39 6.11 6.65 -35.05
C THR A 39 5.65 5.59 -36.04
N GLY A 40 6.43 4.52 -36.21
CA GLY A 40 6.09 3.40 -37.07
C GLY A 40 4.78 2.75 -36.67
N LEU A 41 4.58 2.51 -35.37
CA LEU A 41 3.31 2.00 -34.83
C LEU A 41 2.14 2.95 -35.11
N LYS A 42 2.34 4.27 -34.94
CA LYS A 42 1.28 5.27 -35.18
C LYS A 42 0.87 5.39 -36.64
N LEU A 43 1.84 5.36 -37.55
CA LEU A 43 1.63 5.54 -38.99
C LEU A 43 1.46 4.21 -39.73
N ASN A 44 1.36 3.08 -39.02
CA ASN A 44 1.36 1.73 -39.59
C ASN A 44 2.53 1.44 -40.55
N ARG A 45 3.70 2.01 -40.27
CA ARG A 45 4.96 1.86 -41.04
C ARG A 45 6.03 1.15 -40.22
N THR A 46 7.08 0.66 -40.86
CA THR A 46 8.22 0.09 -40.14
C THR A 46 9.10 1.19 -39.54
N ALA A 47 9.74 0.91 -38.41
CA ALA A 47 10.71 1.82 -37.80
C ALA A 47 11.85 2.16 -38.78
N ALA A 48 12.29 1.20 -39.58
CA ALA A 48 13.27 1.40 -40.64
C ALA A 48 12.80 2.44 -41.67
N ALA A 49 11.56 2.34 -42.16
CA ALA A 49 11.00 3.30 -43.11
C ALA A 49 10.93 4.73 -42.53
N CYS A 50 10.53 4.86 -41.26
CA CYS A 50 10.54 6.13 -40.54
C CYS A 50 11.96 6.71 -40.43
N GLY A 51 12.95 5.86 -40.13
CA GLY A 51 14.36 6.25 -40.09
C GLY A 51 14.90 6.70 -41.44
N PHE A 52 14.54 6.02 -42.54
CA PHE A 52 14.93 6.43 -43.89
C PHE A 52 14.32 7.78 -44.27
N ARG A 53 13.01 7.99 -44.04
CA ARG A 53 12.35 9.27 -44.32
C ARG A 53 12.97 10.40 -43.53
N TRP A 54 13.19 10.17 -42.22
CA TRP A 54 13.82 11.15 -41.34
C TRP A 54 15.22 11.53 -41.83
N ASN A 55 16.09 10.55 -42.07
CA ASN A 55 17.48 10.82 -42.43
C ASN A 55 17.64 11.44 -43.82
N LYS A 56 16.78 11.08 -44.79
CA LYS A 56 16.88 11.56 -46.16
C LYS A 56 16.32 12.97 -46.33
N GLU A 57 15.12 13.24 -45.81
CA GLU A 57 14.36 14.46 -46.13
C GLU A 57 14.23 15.40 -44.92
N LEU A 58 13.78 14.89 -43.77
CA LEU A 58 13.36 15.75 -42.64
C LEU A 58 14.53 16.26 -41.78
N ARG A 59 15.59 15.47 -41.60
CA ARG A 59 16.70 15.81 -40.71
C ARG A 59 17.39 17.12 -41.09
N LYS A 60 17.46 17.42 -42.39
CA LYS A 60 18.01 18.68 -42.90
C LYS A 60 17.04 19.83 -42.73
N GLN A 61 15.74 19.60 -42.95
CA GLN A 61 14.70 20.61 -42.81
C GLN A 61 14.55 21.08 -41.35
N TYR A 62 14.54 20.14 -40.39
CA TYR A 62 14.38 20.42 -38.96
C TYR A 62 15.73 20.64 -38.23
N HIS A 63 16.77 21.08 -38.94
CA HIS A 63 18.11 21.23 -38.35
C HIS A 63 18.12 22.17 -37.14
N ASN A 64 17.44 23.30 -37.25
CA ASN A 64 17.34 24.30 -36.19
C ASN A 64 16.59 23.73 -34.98
N ASP A 65 15.45 23.08 -35.21
CA ASP A 65 14.65 22.48 -34.15
C ASP A 65 15.40 21.36 -33.41
N ILE A 66 16.22 20.59 -34.12
CA ILE A 66 17.10 19.57 -33.53
C ILE A 66 18.12 20.24 -32.59
N ASN A 67 18.71 21.37 -33.02
CA ASN A 67 19.67 22.10 -32.20
C ASN A 67 18.99 22.70 -30.97
N GLU A 68 17.82 23.31 -31.12
CA GLU A 68 17.02 23.81 -30.00
C GLU A 68 16.63 22.70 -29.03
N ALA A 69 16.19 21.55 -29.52
CA ALA A 69 15.86 20.38 -28.71
C ALA A 69 17.08 19.88 -27.90
N LYS A 70 18.27 19.88 -28.50
CA LYS A 70 19.53 19.54 -27.82
C LYS A 70 19.92 20.58 -26.78
N LEU A 71 19.84 21.86 -27.11
CA LEU A 71 20.13 22.96 -26.19
C LEU A 71 19.18 22.93 -25.00
N PHE A 72 17.89 22.68 -25.23
CA PHE A 72 16.89 22.52 -24.16
C PHE A 72 17.24 21.36 -23.22
N ARG A 73 17.68 20.21 -23.77
CA ARG A 73 18.16 19.08 -22.96
C ARG A 73 19.37 19.44 -22.10
N VAL A 74 20.30 20.23 -22.63
CA VAL A 74 21.48 20.72 -21.89
C VAL A 74 21.04 21.67 -20.78
N LYS A 75 20.21 22.67 -21.09
CA LYS A 75 19.66 23.62 -20.11
C LYS A 75 18.89 22.93 -18.99
N GLN A 76 18.08 21.91 -19.28
CA GLN A 76 17.41 21.12 -18.24
C GLN A 76 18.40 20.38 -17.34
N LYS A 77 19.51 19.87 -17.89
CA LYS A 77 20.57 19.24 -17.09
C LYS A 77 21.32 20.26 -16.24
N GLU A 78 21.55 21.46 -16.76
CA GLU A 78 22.19 22.57 -16.04
C GLU A 78 21.30 23.08 -14.92
N GLN A 79 20.01 23.31 -15.14
CA GLN A 79 19.05 23.68 -14.10
C GLN A 79 18.97 22.63 -12.99
N LYS A 80 18.97 21.34 -13.33
CA LYS A 80 19.05 20.26 -12.32
C LYS A 80 20.37 20.29 -11.53
N ARG A 81 21.47 20.70 -12.16
CA ARG A 81 22.78 20.88 -11.50
C ARG A 81 22.82 22.15 -10.64
N GLU A 82 22.23 23.26 -11.08
CA GLU A 82 22.15 24.49 -10.30
C GLU A 82 21.25 24.33 -9.07
N VAL A 83 20.13 23.62 -9.18
CA VAL A 83 19.30 23.24 -8.02
C VAL A 83 20.10 22.38 -7.04
N PHE A 84 20.94 21.46 -7.54
CA PHE A 84 21.82 20.64 -6.71
C PHE A 84 22.94 21.46 -6.05
N VAL A 85 23.55 22.42 -6.75
CA VAL A 85 24.63 23.27 -6.21
C VAL A 85 24.09 24.32 -5.22
N THR A 86 22.91 24.88 -5.47
CA THR A 86 22.20 25.76 -4.52
C THR A 86 21.78 24.98 -3.27
N PHE A 87 21.31 23.74 -3.42
CA PHE A 87 21.04 22.83 -2.29
C PHE A 87 22.29 22.56 -1.43
N LEU A 88 23.47 22.42 -2.05
CA LEU A 88 24.73 22.22 -1.33
C LEU A 88 25.25 23.47 -0.61
N LYS A 89 25.03 24.68 -1.17
CA LYS A 89 25.46 25.93 -0.50
C LYS A 89 24.60 26.33 0.69
N THR A 90 23.35 25.87 0.78
CA THR A 90 22.50 26.05 1.98
C THR A 90 22.89 25.11 3.15
N GLN A 91 23.82 24.18 2.97
CA GLN A 91 24.19 23.18 4.00
C GLN A 91 25.15 23.69 5.09
N GLU A 92 25.85 24.82 4.93
CA GLU A 92 26.71 25.33 6.02
C GLU A 92 25.92 25.90 7.22
N ASN A 93 24.63 26.24 7.05
CA ASN A 93 23.76 26.68 8.16
C ASN A 93 22.70 25.64 8.58
N ASN A 94 22.58 24.51 7.88
CA ASN A 94 21.54 23.49 8.12
C ASN A 94 22.04 22.16 8.71
N GLY A 95 23.36 22.01 8.97
CA GLY A 95 23.91 20.81 9.61
C GLY A 95 23.25 20.47 10.95
N ASN A 96 22.80 21.48 11.70
CA ASN A 96 22.10 21.29 12.97
C ASN A 96 20.67 20.77 12.79
N HIS A 97 19.94 21.16 11.74
CA HIS A 97 18.55 20.77 11.57
C HIS A 97 18.38 19.28 11.24
N TYR A 98 19.31 18.69 10.47
CA TYR A 98 19.30 17.25 10.20
C TYR A 98 19.69 16.44 11.43
N LEU A 99 20.65 16.92 12.22
CA LEU A 99 21.04 16.28 13.48
C LEU A 99 19.90 16.34 14.51
N ASP A 100 19.21 17.47 14.61
CA ASP A 100 18.05 17.65 15.48
C ASP A 100 16.87 16.77 15.04
N ALA A 101 16.57 16.70 13.75
CA ALA A 101 15.55 15.80 13.22
C ALA A 101 15.90 14.32 13.48
N PHE A 102 17.17 13.94 13.29
CA PHE A 102 17.63 12.59 13.58
C PHE A 102 17.55 12.24 15.07
N ASN A 103 17.93 13.17 15.94
CA ASN A 103 17.79 13.02 17.39
C ASN A 103 16.32 12.91 17.83
N GLN A 104 15.41 13.67 17.20
CA GLN A 104 13.97 13.55 17.42
C GLN A 104 13.44 12.18 16.98
N ILE A 105 13.86 11.68 15.81
CA ILE A 105 13.47 10.35 15.34
C ILE A 105 13.96 9.26 16.30
N ILE A 106 15.20 9.35 16.78
CA ILE A 106 15.75 8.41 17.77
C ILE A 106 14.94 8.45 19.07
N LYS A 107 14.59 9.66 19.55
CA LYS A 107 13.79 9.83 20.76
C LYS A 107 12.40 9.18 20.59
N ILE A 108 11.71 9.46 19.49
CA ILE A 108 10.40 8.87 19.18
C ILE A 108 10.51 7.35 19.09
N ALA A 109 11.53 6.82 18.42
CA ALA A 109 11.72 5.37 18.30
C ALA A 109 11.92 4.69 19.66
N ARG A 110 12.70 5.30 20.57
CA ARG A 110 12.88 4.79 21.94
C ARG A 110 11.59 4.83 22.75
N GLU A 111 10.85 5.94 22.69
CA GLU A 111 9.56 6.06 23.37
C GLU A 111 8.53 5.06 22.86
N GLN A 112 8.51 4.80 21.55
CA GLN A 112 7.65 3.77 20.96
C GLN A 112 8.03 2.37 21.41
N ALA A 113 9.33 2.04 21.46
CA ALA A 113 9.79 0.75 21.98
C ALA A 113 9.37 0.55 23.44
N GLN A 114 9.55 1.57 24.30
CA GLN A 114 9.12 1.51 25.70
C GLN A 114 7.60 1.33 25.85
N LYS A 115 6.80 2.06 25.06
CA LYS A 115 5.34 1.90 25.07
C LYS A 115 4.93 0.50 24.61
N PHE A 116 5.62 -0.06 23.62
CA PHE A 116 5.36 -1.42 23.14
C PHE A 116 5.64 -2.46 24.23
N ASP A 117 6.76 -2.35 24.93
CA ASP A 117 7.09 -3.24 26.05
C ASP A 117 6.08 -3.13 27.21
N GLN A 118 5.61 -1.90 27.50
CA GLN A 118 4.55 -1.68 28.49
C GLN A 118 3.23 -2.35 28.08
N LEU A 119 2.81 -2.18 26.82
CA LEU A 119 1.60 -2.83 26.29
C LEU A 119 1.71 -4.36 26.31
N LEU A 120 2.89 -4.92 26.04
CA LEU A 120 3.11 -6.37 26.17
C LEU A 120 2.96 -6.84 27.62
N SER A 121 3.54 -6.11 28.58
CA SER A 121 3.40 -6.41 30.01
C SER A 121 1.96 -6.32 30.48
N GLU A 122 1.23 -5.29 30.07
CA GLU A 122 -0.18 -5.09 30.41
C GLU A 122 -1.06 -6.18 29.80
N ASN A 123 -0.87 -6.52 28.52
CA ASN A 123 -1.58 -7.65 27.90
C ASN A 123 -1.33 -8.96 28.64
N ALA A 124 -0.10 -9.22 29.09
CA ALA A 124 0.20 -10.41 29.87
C ALA A 124 -0.58 -10.43 31.21
N LYS A 125 -0.64 -9.29 31.91
CA LYS A 125 -1.41 -9.14 33.16
C LYS A 125 -2.90 -9.31 32.95
N LEU A 126 -3.47 -8.65 31.94
CA LEU A 126 -4.89 -8.76 31.61
C LEU A 126 -5.26 -10.19 31.20
N ASN A 127 -4.42 -10.87 30.43
CA ASN A 127 -4.64 -12.27 30.08
C ASN A 127 -4.63 -13.17 31.32
N PHE A 128 -3.73 -12.92 32.27
CA PHE A 128 -3.71 -13.63 33.54
C PHE A 128 -4.97 -13.35 34.38
N GLU A 129 -5.39 -12.09 34.48
CA GLU A 129 -6.62 -11.70 35.20
C GLU A 129 -7.86 -12.33 34.56
N ILE A 130 -7.97 -12.33 33.23
CA ILE A 130 -9.05 -13.00 32.50
C ILE A 130 -9.05 -14.51 32.80
N MET A 131 -7.87 -15.14 32.88
CA MET A 131 -7.75 -16.56 33.19
C MET A 131 -8.24 -16.86 34.62
N GLU A 132 -7.83 -16.06 35.61
CA GLU A 132 -8.28 -16.21 36.99
C GLU A 132 -9.79 -15.95 37.13
N LEU A 133 -10.31 -14.89 36.53
CA LEU A 133 -11.75 -14.60 36.54
C LEU A 133 -12.58 -15.70 35.88
N LYS A 134 -12.09 -16.28 34.78
CA LYS A 134 -12.75 -17.44 34.14
C LYS A 134 -12.79 -18.65 35.08
N LYS A 135 -11.68 -18.97 35.74
CA LYS A 135 -11.59 -20.06 36.73
C LYS A 135 -12.52 -19.83 37.92
N HIS A 136 -12.58 -18.61 38.45
CA HIS A 136 -13.52 -18.23 39.51
C HIS A 136 -14.98 -18.36 39.06
N LYS A 137 -15.31 -17.95 37.83
CA LYS A 137 -16.66 -18.10 37.28
C LYS A 137 -17.05 -19.57 37.11
N GLU A 138 -16.14 -20.43 36.63
CA GLU A 138 -16.39 -21.87 36.46
C GLU A 138 -16.62 -22.59 37.80
N SER A 139 -15.79 -22.28 38.80
CA SER A 139 -15.93 -22.84 40.16
C SER A 139 -17.20 -22.36 40.86
N ALA A 140 -17.55 -21.07 40.74
CA ALA A 140 -18.82 -20.55 41.25
C ALA A 140 -20.03 -21.21 40.56
N ASN A 141 -19.98 -21.36 39.24
CA ASN A 141 -21.04 -22.02 38.47
C ASN A 141 -21.21 -23.50 38.87
N THR A 142 -20.10 -24.20 39.11
CA THR A 142 -20.13 -25.60 39.59
C THR A 142 -20.74 -25.70 41.00
N GLN A 143 -20.44 -24.74 41.88
CA GLN A 143 -21.04 -24.70 43.21
C GLN A 143 -22.54 -24.38 43.19
N THR A 144 -22.99 -23.48 42.31
CA THR A 144 -24.42 -23.22 42.12
C THR A 144 -25.15 -24.44 41.57
N ILE A 145 -24.59 -25.11 40.55
CA ILE A 145 -25.18 -26.34 39.99
C ILE A 145 -25.30 -27.43 41.07
N ASN A 146 -24.26 -27.64 41.89
CA ASN A 146 -24.30 -28.63 42.97
C ASN A 146 -25.31 -28.27 44.07
N ARG A 147 -25.48 -26.97 44.39
CA ARG A 147 -26.48 -26.51 45.36
C ARG A 147 -27.91 -26.68 44.83
N ASP A 148 -28.14 -26.33 43.58
CA ASP A 148 -29.46 -26.46 42.94
C ASP A 148 -29.84 -27.94 42.82
N PHE A 149 -28.91 -28.80 42.41
CA PHE A 149 -29.12 -30.25 42.37
C PHE A 149 -29.47 -30.82 43.76
N GLY A 150 -28.74 -30.43 44.81
CA GLY A 150 -29.05 -30.84 46.18
C GLY A 150 -30.41 -30.32 46.68
N ALA A 151 -30.82 -29.13 46.28
CA ALA A 151 -32.12 -28.56 46.65
C ALA A 151 -33.28 -29.31 45.97
N GLU A 152 -33.13 -29.71 44.71
CA GLU A 152 -34.12 -30.50 43.97
C GLU A 152 -34.35 -31.88 44.62
N ASP A 153 -33.27 -32.59 44.98
CA ASP A 153 -33.35 -33.88 45.66
C ASP A 153 -34.04 -33.77 47.03
N ILE A 154 -33.73 -32.71 47.80
CA ILE A 154 -34.39 -32.44 49.09
C ILE A 154 -35.88 -32.16 48.88
N GLN A 155 -36.26 -31.39 47.86
CA GLN A 155 -37.67 -31.14 47.55
C GLN A 155 -38.40 -32.41 47.11
N ALA A 156 -37.78 -33.24 46.28
CA ALA A 156 -38.34 -34.53 45.87
C ALA A 156 -38.57 -35.45 47.07
N PHE A 157 -37.62 -35.52 47.99
CA PHE A 157 -37.74 -36.29 49.22
C PHE A 157 -38.89 -35.80 50.12
N LEU A 158 -39.01 -34.48 50.32
CA LEU A 158 -40.13 -33.89 51.08
C LEU A 158 -41.50 -34.19 50.45
N LYS A 159 -41.56 -34.23 49.11
CA LYS A 159 -42.78 -34.60 48.37
C LYS A 159 -43.14 -36.09 48.56
N ILE A 160 -42.15 -36.97 48.66
CA ILE A 160 -42.37 -38.38 48.98
C ILE A 160 -42.83 -38.54 50.43
N MET A 161 -42.16 -37.88 51.38
CA MET A 161 -42.55 -37.87 52.80
C MET A 161 -43.98 -37.38 53.02
N SER A 162 -44.38 -36.28 52.39
CA SER A 162 -45.75 -35.75 52.51
C SER A 162 -46.80 -36.71 51.94
N ARG A 163 -46.50 -37.40 50.83
CA ARG A 163 -47.37 -38.46 50.30
C ARG A 163 -47.48 -39.65 51.25
N ALA A 164 -46.36 -40.13 51.79
CA ALA A 164 -46.35 -41.22 52.77
C ALA A 164 -47.12 -40.86 54.04
N ARG A 165 -46.99 -39.62 54.53
CA ARG A 165 -47.75 -39.09 55.66
C ARG A 165 -49.25 -39.03 55.38
N ASN A 166 -49.63 -38.63 54.17
CA ASN A 166 -51.04 -38.60 53.77
C ASN A 166 -51.63 -40.02 53.72
N LEU A 167 -50.86 -41.00 53.23
CA LEU A 167 -51.27 -42.40 53.24
C LEU A 167 -51.44 -42.94 54.67
N THR A 168 -50.50 -42.68 55.58
CA THR A 168 -50.63 -43.11 56.98
C THR A 168 -51.71 -42.35 57.75
N SER A 169 -52.02 -41.10 57.39
CA SER A 169 -53.16 -40.37 57.95
C SER A 169 -54.51 -40.89 57.46
N LEU A 170 -54.54 -41.56 56.29
CA LEU A 170 -55.74 -42.25 55.79
C LEU A 170 -55.94 -43.60 56.50
N ASP A 171 -54.85 -44.25 56.93
CA ASP A 171 -54.90 -45.54 57.66
C ASP A 171 -55.20 -45.40 59.17
N LEU A 172 -55.24 -44.17 59.73
CA LEU A 172 -55.59 -43.90 61.14
C LEU A 172 -57.04 -43.44 61.36
N ASN A 173 -57.87 -43.39 60.31
CA ASN A 173 -59.32 -43.15 60.39
C ASN A 173 -60.10 -44.46 60.18
N VAL A 174 -59.73 -45.51 60.92
CA VAL A 174 -60.53 -46.73 61.09
C VAL A 174 -61.35 -46.63 62.37
#